data_AF-A0A7V5UKU1-F1
#
_entry.id   AF-A0A7V5UKU1-F1
#
_cell.length_a   1.000
_cell.length_b   1.000
_cell.length_c   1.000
_cell.angle_alpha   90.00
_cell.angle_beta   90.00
_cell.angle_gamma   90.00
#
_symmetry.space_group_name_H-M   'P 1'
#
loop_
_entity.id
_entity.type
_entity.pdbx_description
1 polymer ?
#
loop_
_entity_poly.entity_id
_entity_poly.type
_entity_poly.pdbx_seq_one_letter_code
_entity_poly.pdbx_strand_id
1 'polypeptide(L)' 'MDASQVLDRDFLEIRAKLLEVAAALDRIDRADGSVVGDSRIEQLNQALARLVEGAPGCAEALQQIFSRPYDADWREAWRI' A
#
# COMPACT_ATOMS: atom_id res chain seq x y z
N MET A 1 -21.59 15.45 3.97
CA MET A 1 -20.93 14.68 5.03
C MET A 1 -19.75 15.51 5.48
N ASP A 2 -19.69 15.88 6.75
CA ASP A 2 -18.53 16.57 7.32
C ASP A 2 -17.42 15.58 7.72
N ALA A 3 -16.28 16.09 8.17
CA ALA A 3 -15.12 15.26 8.53
C ALA A 3 -15.41 14.29 9.68
N SER A 4 -16.19 14.70 10.69
CA SER A 4 -16.58 13.81 11.81
C SER A 4 -17.46 12.67 11.35
N GLN A 5 -18.43 12.94 10.47
CA GLN A 5 -19.31 11.93 9.91
C GLN A 5 -18.56 10.91 9.05
N VAL A 6 -17.54 11.34 8.29
CA VAL A 6 -16.67 10.43 7.54
C VAL A 6 -15.84 9.58 8.49
N LEU A 7 -15.24 10.18 9.52
CA LEU A 7 -14.45 9.47 10.52
C LEU A 7 -15.29 8.41 11.23
N ASP A 8 -16.48 8.76 11.72
CA ASP A 8 -17.36 7.83 12.43
C ASP A 8 -17.76 6.64 11.55
N ARG A 9 -18.02 6.89 10.26
CA ARG A 9 -18.35 5.85 9.28
C ARG A 9 -17.18 4.91 9.03
N ASP A 10 -15.97 5.44 8.86
CA ASP A 10 -14.83 4.68 8.32
C ASP A 10 -13.87 4.16 9.40
N PHE A 11 -13.94 4.67 10.64
CA PHE A 11 -12.96 4.40 11.70
C PHE A 11 -12.74 2.91 11.97
N LEU A 12 -13.81 2.14 12.11
CA LEU A 12 -13.71 0.71 12.41
C LEU A 12 -13.12 -0.07 11.23
N GLU A 13 -13.45 0.30 10.00
CA GLU A 13 -12.92 -0.32 8.80
C GLU A 13 -11.43 0.00 8.63
N ILE A 14 -11.03 1.26 8.79
CA ILE A 14 -9.62 1.68 8.75
C ILE A 14 -8.82 0.92 9.81
N ARG A 15 -9.33 0.85 11.05
CA ARG A 15 -8.68 0.11 12.14
C ARG A 15 -8.50 -1.37 11.80
N ALA A 16 -9.50 -2.02 11.22
CA ALA A 16 -9.41 -3.43 10.83
C ALA A 16 -8.31 -3.64 9.77
N LYS A 17 -8.28 -2.82 8.72
CA LYS A 17 -7.25 -2.89 7.67
C LYS A 17 -5.83 -2.67 8.22
N LEU A 18 -5.66 -1.73 9.15
CA LEU A 18 -4.37 -1.50 9.80
C LEU A 18 -3.88 -2.74 10.56
N LEU A 19 -4.78 -3.42 11.30
CA LEU A 19 -4.45 -4.65 12.01
C LEU A 19 -4.13 -5.81 11.06
N GLU A 20 -4.87 -5.93 9.96
CA GLU A 20 -4.62 -6.95 8.94
C GLU A 20 -3.23 -6.80 8.30
N VAL A 21 -2.85 -5.55 7.95
CA VAL A 21 -1.53 -5.24 7.41
C VAL A 21 -0.45 -5.55 8.44
N ALA A 22 -0.60 -5.09 9.69
CA ALA A 22 0.36 -5.36 10.75
C ALA A 22 0.54 -6.87 10.98
N ALA A 23 -0.56 -7.63 11.06
CA ALA A 23 -0.51 -9.07 11.24
C ALA A 23 0.15 -9.80 10.04
N ALA A 24 0.02 -9.27 8.82
CA ALA A 24 0.71 -9.83 7.66
C ALA A 24 2.22 -9.57 7.71
N LEU A 25 2.65 -8.37 8.08
CA LEU A 25 4.07 -8.03 8.27
C LEU A 25 4.70 -8.87 9.38
N ASP A 26 4.00 -9.04 10.50
CA ASP A 26 4.41 -9.93 11.60
C ASP A 26 4.64 -11.37 11.13
N ARG A 27 3.80 -11.89 10.24
CA ARG A 27 3.97 -13.25 9.70
C ARG A 27 5.18 -13.36 8.77
N ILE A 28 5.48 -12.31 8.01
CA ILE A 28 6.68 -12.25 7.16
C ILE A 28 7.94 -12.23 8.03
N ASP A 29 7.95 -11.40 9.07
CA ASP A 29 9.09 -11.26 9.99
C ASP A 29 9.39 -12.58 10.74
N ARG A 30 8.35 -13.34 11.11
CA ARG A 30 8.49 -14.63 11.80
C ARG A 30 8.78 -15.83 10.89
N ALA A 31 8.69 -15.67 9.57
CA ALA A 31 8.91 -16.78 8.64
C ALA A 31 10.42 -17.07 8.46
N ASP A 32 10.76 -18.32 8.18
CA ASP A 32 12.14 -18.69 7.85
C ASP A 32 12.58 -18.05 6.52
N GLY A 33 13.85 -17.63 6.45
CA GLY A 33 14.46 -17.05 5.24
C GLY A 33 14.68 -15.53 5.34
N SER A 34 14.87 -14.89 4.19
CA SER A 34 15.06 -13.44 4.11
C SER A 34 14.38 -12.86 2.87
N VAL A 35 13.76 -11.70 3.05
CA VAL A 35 13.18 -10.87 1.99
C VAL A 35 13.99 -9.60 1.73
N VAL A 36 15.24 -9.55 2.24
CA VAL A 36 16.15 -8.43 2.00
C VAL A 36 16.44 -8.32 0.50
N GLY A 37 16.24 -7.13 -0.05
CA GLY A 37 16.38 -6.85 -1.48
C GLY A 37 15.17 -7.22 -2.34
N ASP A 38 14.07 -7.71 -1.73
CA ASP A 38 12.80 -7.86 -2.45
C ASP A 38 12.10 -6.50 -2.56
N SER A 39 11.94 -6.02 -3.79
CA SER A 39 11.33 -4.72 -4.08
C SER A 39 9.90 -4.59 -3.54
N ARG A 40 9.17 -5.71 -3.34
CA ARG A 40 7.81 -5.66 -2.79
C ARG A 40 7.81 -5.22 -1.33
N ILE A 41 8.80 -5.61 -0.54
CA ILE A 41 8.94 -5.16 0.85
C ILE A 41 9.29 -3.68 0.89
N GLU A 42 10.15 -3.23 -0.03
CA GLU A 42 10.48 -1.81 -0.17
C GLU A 42 9.26 -0.96 -0.53
N GLN A 43 8.42 -1.42 -1.48
CA GLN A 43 7.16 -0.78 -1.84
C GLN A 43 6.17 -0.70 -0.67
N LEU A 44 6.03 -1.79 0.12
CA LEU A 44 5.17 -1.80 1.31
C LEU A 44 5.63 -0.79 2.35
N ASN A 45 6.95 -0.72 2.62
CA ASN A 45 7.51 0.25 3.56
C ASN A 45 7.30 1.70 3.07
N GLN A 46 7.46 1.95 1.78
CA GLN A 46 7.19 3.27 1.18
C GLN A 46 5.72 3.66 1.31
N ALA A 47 4.79 2.72 1.07
CA ALA A 47 3.36 2.97 1.21
C ALA A 47 2.96 3.29 2.66
N LEU A 48 3.52 2.59 3.64
CA LEU A 48 3.31 2.87 5.07
C LEU A 48 3.82 4.27 5.46
N ALA A 49 5.02 4.64 5.02
CA ALA A 49 5.56 5.97 5.25
C ALA A 49 4.66 7.06 4.65
N ARG A 50 4.13 6.82 3.44
CA ARG A 50 3.26 7.75 2.73
C ARG A 50 1.90 7.95 3.43
N LEU A 51 1.37 6.91 4.08
CA LEU A 51 0.15 6.99 4.90
C LEU A 51 0.35 7.88 6.14
N VAL A 52 1.54 7.82 6.76
CA VAL A 52 1.86 8.60 7.97
C VAL A 52 2.08 10.09 7.66
N GLU A 53 2.60 10.42 6.47
CA GLU A 53 2.84 11.82 6.06
C GLU A 53 1.56 12.68 6.06
N GLY A 54 0.38 12.08 5.85
CA GLY A 54 -0.91 12.76 5.99
C GLY A 54 -1.25 13.82 4.92
N ALA A 55 -0.51 13.88 3.81
CA ALA A 55 -0.79 14.82 2.74
C ALA A 55 -2.02 14.41 1.89
N PRO A 56 -2.73 15.37 1.27
CA PRO A 56 -3.80 15.09 0.33
C PRO A 56 -3.38 14.14 -0.80
N GLY A 57 -4.35 13.43 -1.39
CA GLY A 57 -4.07 12.51 -2.51
C GLY A 57 -3.36 11.22 -2.09
N CYS A 58 -3.47 10.81 -0.82
CA CYS A 58 -2.80 9.62 -0.30
C CYS A 58 -3.11 8.35 -1.12
N ALA A 59 -4.36 8.14 -1.53
CA ALA A 59 -4.75 7.00 -2.36
C ALA A 59 -4.04 6.98 -3.72
N GLU A 60 -3.96 8.13 -4.40
CA GLU A 60 -3.24 8.27 -5.67
C GLU A 60 -1.74 8.02 -5.47
N ALA A 61 -1.15 8.62 -4.44
CA ALA A 61 0.27 8.43 -4.14
C ALA A 61 0.61 6.95 -3.84
N LEU A 62 -0.24 6.25 -3.08
CA LEU A 62 -0.11 4.82 -2.83
C LEU A 62 -0.23 4.03 -4.14
N GLN A 63 -1.20 4.34 -4.99
CA GLN A 63 -1.37 3.67 -6.27
C GLN A 63 -0.13 3.79 -7.16
N GLN A 64 0.52 4.95 -7.19
CA GLN A 64 1.73 5.16 -7.99
C GLN A 64 2.90 4.29 -7.54
N ILE A 65 3.05 4.04 -6.23
CA ILE A 65 4.10 3.15 -5.69
C ILE A 65 3.99 1.73 -6.28
N PHE A 66 2.76 1.24 -6.48
CA PHE A 66 2.50 -0.10 -7.01
C PHE A 66 2.29 -0.13 -8.54
N SER A 67 2.31 1.02 -9.20
CA SER A 67 2.10 1.12 -10.64
C SER A 67 3.41 0.89 -11.40
N ARG A 68 3.30 0.29 -12.60
CA ARG A 68 4.40 0.27 -13.56
C ARG A 68 4.45 1.59 -14.33
N PRO A 69 5.63 2.01 -14.82
CA PRO A 69 5.70 3.08 -15.79
C PRO A 69 4.79 2.78 -16.99
N TYR A 70 4.16 3.83 -17.53
CA TYR A 70 3.44 3.70 -18.79
C TYR A 70 4.42 3.26 -19.88
N ASP A 71 4.08 2.20 -20.60
CA ASP A 71 4.81 1.69 -21.75
C ASP A 71 3.91 1.88 -22.98
N ALA A 72 4.33 2.70 -23.96
CA ALA A 72 3.53 2.97 -25.15
C ALA A 72 3.34 1.71 -26.02
N ASP A 73 4.28 0.78 -25.94
CA ASP A 73 4.35 -0.44 -26.75
C ASP A 73 3.84 -1.66 -25.94
N TRP A 74 3.15 -1.44 -24.82
CA TRP A 74 2.72 -2.50 -23.90
C TRP A 74 1.96 -3.66 -24.59
N ARG A 75 1.17 -3.36 -25.62
CA ARG A 75 0.44 -4.37 -26.42
C ARG A 75 1.37 -5.30 -27.17
N GLU A 76 2.45 -4.77 -27.71
CA GLU A 76 3.44 -5.54 -28.46
C GLU A 76 4.39 -6.26 -27.50
N ALA A 77 4.79 -5.60 -26.42
CA ALA A 77 5.68 -6.14 -25.41
C ALA A 77 5.06 -7.34 -24.66
N TRP A 78 3.76 -7.29 -24.35
CA TRP A 78 3.14 -8.26 -23.42
C TRP A 78 2.17 -9.26 -24.09
N ARG A 79 1.91 -9.12 -25.42
CA ARG A 79 1.12 -10.06 -26.25
C ARG A 79 -0.10 -10.68 -25.54
N ILE A 80 -0.97 -9.82 -25.01
CA ILE A 80 -2.27 -10.16 -24.40
C ILE A 80 -3.40 -9.80 -25.34
#